data_AF-A0A2E6QM05-F1
#
_entry.id   AF-A0A2E6QM05-F1
#
_cell.length_a   1.000
_cell.length_b   1.000
_cell.length_c   1.000
_cell.angle_alpha   90.00
_cell.angle_beta   90.00
_cell.angle_gamma   90.00
#
_symmetry.space_group_name_H-M   'P 1'
#
loop_
_entity.id
_entity.type
_entity.pdbx_description
1 polymer ?
#
loop_
_entity_poly.entity_id
_entity_poly.type
_entity_poly.pdbx_seq_one_letter_code
_entity_poly.pdbx_strand_id
1 'polypeptide(L)'
;MTEFSPREIVSELDRFIIGQHNAKRAVAIALRNRWRRQQLPEDLREEVLPKNILMIGPTGVGKTEIARRLAKLARAPFIKVEATKFTEVGYVGRDVESIIRDLVEVSLTMTRERMRKEVTAKAEAAAEERVLDALVGEKAGPETRQKFRKMLREGELANKEIELEVADTGGGQLPTFDIPGMPGAQMGMININEMLGKAFGGRTKARRLTVSESYEILMAEESDKLLDQEKVSREAISTVENNGIVFIDEIDKITARAERQGGDVSREGVQRDLLPLIEGTTVSTKHGSVKTDFVLFIASGAFHQAKPADLLPELQGRLPIR
;
A
#
# COMPACT_ATOMS: atom_id res chain seq x y z
N MET A 1 -12.75 -5.14 11.50
CA MET A 1 -11.71 -6.20 11.51
C MET A 1 -12.42 -7.54 11.47
N THR A 2 -11.86 -8.56 10.85
CA THR A 2 -12.54 -9.87 10.74
C THR A 2 -12.60 -10.58 12.10
N GLU A 3 -13.76 -11.13 12.46
CA GLU A 3 -14.02 -11.73 13.79
C GLU A 3 -13.49 -13.16 13.94
N PHE A 4 -12.68 -13.63 12.98
CA PHE A 4 -12.22 -15.01 12.93
C PHE A 4 -11.54 -15.45 14.24
N SER A 5 -11.91 -16.63 14.69
CA SER A 5 -11.19 -17.37 15.71
C SER A 5 -9.83 -17.83 15.16
N PRO A 6 -8.85 -18.13 16.04
CA PRO A 6 -7.58 -18.68 15.59
C PRO A 6 -7.71 -19.95 14.74
N ARG A 7 -8.72 -20.79 15.00
CA ARG A 7 -8.97 -22.02 14.22
C ARG A 7 -9.46 -21.71 12.82
N GLU A 8 -10.35 -20.74 12.66
CA GLU A 8 -10.83 -20.30 11.34
C GLU A 8 -9.70 -19.65 10.54
N ILE A 9 -8.85 -18.84 11.18
CA ILE A 9 -7.67 -18.27 10.51
C ILE A 9 -6.75 -19.38 9.99
N VAL A 10 -6.45 -20.39 10.83
CA VAL A 10 -5.61 -21.53 10.39
C VAL A 10 -6.27 -22.29 9.25
N SER A 11 -7.58 -22.55 9.32
CA SER A 11 -8.33 -23.22 8.27
C SER A 11 -8.32 -22.46 6.95
N GLU A 12 -8.42 -21.13 6.98
CA GLU A 12 -8.30 -20.31 5.76
C GLU A 12 -6.87 -20.33 5.20
N LEU A 13 -5.85 -20.35 6.06
CA LEU A 13 -4.45 -20.48 5.64
C LEU A 13 -4.15 -21.88 5.06
N ASP A 14 -4.80 -22.93 5.56
CA ASP A 14 -4.64 -24.31 5.06
C ASP A 14 -5.05 -24.47 3.59
N ARG A 15 -5.94 -23.60 3.07
CA ARG A 15 -6.35 -23.59 1.66
C ARG A 15 -5.24 -23.18 0.69
N PHE A 16 -4.22 -22.48 1.18
CA PHE A 16 -3.16 -21.90 0.33
C PHE A 16 -1.76 -22.37 0.71
N ILE A 17 -1.53 -22.70 1.98
CA ILE A 17 -0.23 -23.14 2.48
C ILE A 17 -0.35 -24.59 2.93
N ILE A 18 0.53 -25.47 2.46
CA ILE A 18 0.56 -26.87 2.89
C ILE A 18 1.47 -27.01 4.12
N GLY A 19 1.01 -27.71 5.17
CA GLY A 19 1.78 -27.92 6.40
C GLY A 19 1.99 -26.64 7.22
N GLN A 20 3.18 -26.44 7.80
CA GLN A 20 3.56 -25.24 8.58
C GLN A 20 2.59 -24.87 9.72
N HIS A 21 2.01 -25.86 10.40
CA HIS A 21 0.96 -25.65 11.40
C HIS A 21 1.39 -24.72 12.55
N ASN A 22 2.64 -24.81 13.00
CA ASN A 22 3.16 -23.95 14.06
C ASN A 22 3.18 -22.47 13.62
N ALA A 23 3.68 -22.19 12.42
CA ALA A 23 3.71 -20.84 11.87
C ALA A 23 2.30 -20.28 11.65
N LYS A 24 1.37 -21.09 11.13
CA LYS A 24 -0.05 -20.70 10.97
C LYS A 24 -0.69 -20.37 12.32
N ARG A 25 -0.45 -21.18 13.34
CA ARG A 25 -0.96 -20.94 14.70
C ARG A 25 -0.39 -19.66 15.30
N ALA A 26 0.91 -19.41 15.13
CA ALA A 26 1.58 -18.20 15.59
C ALA A 26 0.94 -16.93 14.99
N VAL A 27 0.77 -16.89 13.66
CA VAL A 27 0.14 -15.73 12.99
C VAL A 27 -1.34 -15.59 13.32
N ALA A 28 -2.06 -16.69 13.51
CA ALA A 28 -3.47 -16.68 13.90
C ALA A 28 -3.66 -16.09 15.32
N ILE A 29 -2.76 -16.41 16.25
CA ILE A 29 -2.77 -15.83 17.59
C ILE A 29 -2.45 -14.33 17.53
N ALA A 30 -1.44 -13.92 16.75
CA ALA A 30 -1.09 -12.51 16.61
C ALA A 30 -2.27 -11.69 16.04
N LEU A 31 -2.93 -12.18 14.99
CA LEU A 31 -4.10 -11.52 14.42
C LEU A 31 -5.29 -11.50 15.39
N ARG A 32 -5.54 -12.60 16.12
CA ARG A 32 -6.62 -12.63 17.13
C ARG A 32 -6.35 -11.68 18.29
N ASN A 33 -5.11 -11.56 18.73
CA ASN A 33 -4.74 -10.61 19.79
C ASN A 33 -4.98 -9.17 19.37
N ARG A 34 -4.82 -8.83 18.09
CA ARG A 34 -5.20 -7.52 17.57
C ARG A 34 -6.70 -7.26 17.69
N TRP A 35 -7.55 -8.22 17.32
CA TRP A 35 -9.00 -8.10 17.54
C TRP A 35 -9.33 -7.96 19.04
N ARG A 36 -8.70 -8.76 19.90
CA ARG A 36 -8.89 -8.68 21.36
C ARG A 36 -8.52 -7.30 21.91
N ARG A 37 -7.40 -6.72 21.44
CA ARG A 37 -6.96 -5.37 21.82
C ARG A 37 -8.05 -4.33 21.53
N GLN A 38 -8.74 -4.42 20.39
CA GLN A 38 -9.82 -3.49 20.05
C GLN A 38 -11.04 -3.59 20.97
N GLN A 39 -11.23 -4.73 21.65
CA GLN A 39 -12.30 -4.94 22.63
C GLN A 39 -11.93 -4.42 24.02
N LEU A 40 -10.67 -4.01 24.24
CA LEU A 40 -10.25 -3.45 25.52
C LEU A 40 -10.69 -1.98 25.66
N PRO A 41 -10.94 -1.53 26.90
CA PRO A 41 -11.01 -0.10 27.25
C PRO A 41 -9.77 0.66 26.78
N GLU A 42 -9.91 1.98 26.56
CA GLU A 42 -8.88 2.82 25.93
C GLU A 42 -7.55 2.84 26.71
N ASP A 43 -7.62 2.96 28.04
CA ASP A 43 -6.48 2.92 28.96
C ASP A 43 -5.69 1.60 28.84
N LEU A 44 -6.39 0.46 28.78
CA LEU A 44 -5.74 -0.85 28.63
C LEU A 44 -5.31 -1.14 27.19
N ARG A 45 -5.93 -0.47 26.21
CA ARG A 45 -5.65 -0.70 24.79
C ARG A 45 -4.25 -0.24 24.41
N GLU A 46 -3.83 0.90 24.96
CA GLU A 46 -2.52 1.51 24.66
C GLU A 46 -1.36 0.67 25.23
N GLU A 47 -1.56 0.03 26.38
CA GLU A 47 -0.58 -0.82 27.06
C GLU A 47 -0.32 -2.16 26.36
N VAL A 48 -1.23 -2.61 25.48
CA VAL A 48 -1.14 -3.93 24.84
C VAL A 48 -0.47 -3.84 23.47
N LEU A 49 0.86 -4.01 23.49
CA LEU A 49 1.69 -4.02 22.28
C LEU A 49 1.51 -5.29 21.43
N PRO A 50 1.69 -5.19 20.09
CA PRO A 50 1.70 -6.33 19.19
C PRO A 50 2.73 -7.38 19.61
N LYS A 51 2.40 -8.65 19.39
CA LYS A 51 3.35 -9.75 19.55
C LYS A 51 3.98 -10.05 18.19
N ASN A 52 5.09 -9.38 17.90
CA ASN A 52 5.82 -9.57 16.65
C ASN A 52 6.40 -11.00 16.56
N ILE A 53 6.67 -11.43 15.33
CA ILE A 53 6.98 -12.83 15.02
C ILE A 53 8.33 -12.92 14.32
N LEU A 54 9.15 -13.89 14.70
CA LEU A 54 10.35 -14.31 13.97
C LEU A 54 10.12 -15.70 13.38
N MET A 55 9.98 -15.80 12.06
CA MET A 55 9.86 -17.07 11.35
C MET A 55 11.24 -17.62 10.99
N ILE A 56 11.55 -18.84 11.46
CA ILE A 56 12.81 -19.52 11.20
C ILE A 56 12.56 -20.71 10.28
N GLY A 57 13.32 -20.81 9.19
CA GLY A 57 13.30 -21.99 8.33
C GLY A 57 13.93 -21.74 6.96
N PRO A 58 14.15 -22.78 6.12
CA PRO A 58 14.79 -22.63 4.83
C PRO A 58 13.93 -21.81 3.85
N THR A 59 14.53 -21.39 2.73
CA THR A 59 13.80 -20.70 1.66
C THR A 59 12.75 -21.62 1.03
N GLY A 60 11.70 -21.05 0.44
CA GLY A 60 10.67 -21.82 -0.27
C GLY A 60 9.62 -22.53 0.58
N VAL A 61 9.74 -22.58 1.91
CA VAL A 61 8.77 -23.28 2.79
C VAL A 61 7.45 -22.54 3.04
N GLY A 62 7.27 -21.36 2.46
CA GLY A 62 6.02 -20.59 2.54
C GLY A 62 5.96 -19.49 3.61
N LYS A 63 7.08 -19.09 4.24
CA LYS A 63 7.14 -18.02 5.26
C LYS A 63 6.45 -16.72 4.79
N THR A 64 6.86 -16.22 3.63
CA THR A 64 6.29 -15.01 3.02
C THR A 64 4.83 -15.20 2.63
N GLU A 65 4.44 -16.40 2.16
CA GLU A 65 3.06 -16.67 1.73
C GLU A 65 2.10 -16.70 2.91
N ILE A 66 2.52 -17.24 4.07
CA ILE A 66 1.75 -17.17 5.33
C ILE A 66 1.46 -15.71 5.69
N ALA A 67 2.48 -14.85 5.71
CA ALA A 67 2.31 -13.43 6.05
C ALA A 67 1.44 -12.67 5.03
N ARG A 68 1.64 -12.93 3.72
CA ARG A 68 0.84 -12.34 2.65
C ARG A 68 -0.63 -12.75 2.74
N ARG A 69 -0.92 -14.03 2.99
CA ARG A 69 -2.29 -14.53 3.13
C ARG A 69 -2.97 -14.03 4.40
N LEU A 70 -2.22 -13.94 5.50
CA LEU A 70 -2.70 -13.32 6.73
C LEU A 70 -3.16 -11.89 6.50
N ALA A 71 -2.35 -11.08 5.78
CA ALA A 71 -2.70 -9.70 5.49
C ALA A 71 -3.95 -9.59 4.61
N LYS A 72 -4.06 -10.42 3.56
CA LYS A 72 -5.27 -10.49 2.72
C LYS A 72 -6.51 -10.86 3.53
N LEU A 73 -6.40 -11.85 4.42
CA LEU A 73 -7.49 -12.29 5.30
C LEU A 73 -7.93 -11.19 6.27
N ALA A 74 -6.95 -10.44 6.81
CA ALA A 74 -7.20 -9.32 7.71
C ALA A 74 -7.63 -8.02 6.99
N ARG A 75 -7.58 -7.99 5.64
CA ARG A 75 -7.69 -6.76 4.83
C ARG A 75 -6.73 -5.66 5.31
N ALA A 76 -5.52 -6.07 5.67
CA ALA A 76 -4.48 -5.23 6.22
C ALA A 76 -3.50 -4.76 5.13
N PRO A 77 -3.00 -3.51 5.19
CA PRO A 77 -1.85 -3.08 4.41
C PRO A 77 -0.65 -3.98 4.69
N PHE A 78 0.05 -4.39 3.64
CA PHE A 78 1.18 -5.32 3.73
C PHE A 78 2.33 -4.88 2.85
N ILE A 79 3.53 -4.87 3.41
CA ILE A 79 4.76 -4.62 2.67
C ILE A 79 5.78 -5.73 2.97
N LYS A 80 6.47 -6.21 1.93
CA LYS A 80 7.66 -7.07 2.05
C LYS A 80 8.90 -6.21 1.80
N VAL A 81 9.85 -6.26 2.72
CA VAL A 81 11.19 -5.68 2.55
C VAL A 81 12.26 -6.71 2.86
N GLU A 82 13.44 -6.53 2.29
CA GLU A 82 14.62 -7.37 2.56
C GLU A 82 15.56 -6.56 3.47
N ALA A 83 16.02 -7.15 4.57
CA ALA A 83 16.85 -6.47 5.56
C ALA A 83 18.20 -6.00 4.98
N THR A 84 18.73 -6.74 4.00
CA THR A 84 19.99 -6.44 3.30
C THR A 84 19.93 -5.16 2.46
N LYS A 85 18.74 -4.62 2.18
CA LYS A 85 18.59 -3.35 1.44
C LYS A 85 19.16 -2.14 2.20
N PHE A 86 19.44 -2.27 3.49
CA PHE A 86 19.87 -1.17 4.35
C PHE A 86 21.38 -1.19 4.72
N THR A 87 22.17 -2.22 4.32
CA THR A 87 23.57 -2.40 4.75
C THR A 87 24.65 -1.77 3.85
N GLU A 88 24.55 -0.46 3.57
CA GLU A 88 25.67 0.45 3.20
C GLU A 88 26.35 0.51 1.82
N VAL A 89 26.02 -0.24 0.74
CA VAL A 89 26.78 -0.08 -0.55
C VAL A 89 25.94 0.41 -1.75
N GLY A 90 24.73 0.93 -1.55
CA GLY A 90 23.89 1.22 -2.71
C GLY A 90 22.82 2.29 -2.66
N TYR A 91 22.64 3.06 -1.57
CA TYR A 91 21.60 4.10 -1.63
C TYR A 91 21.89 5.29 -0.73
N VAL A 92 22.32 6.39 -1.35
CA VAL A 92 22.07 7.73 -0.82
C VAL A 92 20.55 7.92 -0.80
N GLY A 93 19.91 7.84 0.36
CA GLY A 93 18.52 8.31 0.54
C GLY A 93 17.41 7.28 0.80
N ARG A 94 17.71 6.01 1.12
CA ARG A 94 16.69 5.06 1.65
C ARG A 94 16.96 4.71 3.11
N ASP A 95 16.33 5.51 3.95
CA ASP A 95 16.16 5.33 5.39
C ASP A 95 15.16 4.18 5.68
N VAL A 96 15.35 3.45 6.79
CA VAL A 96 14.44 2.38 7.26
C VAL A 96 13.01 2.86 7.41
N GLU A 97 12.78 4.15 7.70
CA GLU A 97 11.44 4.74 7.75
C GLU A 97 10.69 4.64 6.42
N SER A 98 11.40 4.48 5.30
CA SER A 98 10.78 4.25 3.98
C SER A 98 9.85 3.03 3.98
N ILE A 99 10.09 2.04 4.84
CA ILE A 99 9.21 0.88 5.03
C ILE A 99 7.79 1.34 5.38
N ILE A 100 7.67 2.30 6.31
CA ILE A 100 6.36 2.80 6.77
C ILE A 100 5.76 3.74 5.72
N ARG A 101 6.57 4.58 5.06
CA ARG A 101 6.10 5.44 3.96
C ARG A 101 5.50 4.60 2.83
N ASP A 102 6.15 3.53 2.43
CA ASP A 102 5.66 2.61 1.40
C ASP A 102 4.40 1.86 1.86
N LEU A 103 4.32 1.47 3.15
CA LEU A 103 3.12 0.85 3.72
C LEU A 103 1.90 1.77 3.68
N VAL A 104 2.09 3.08 3.86
CA VAL A 104 1.03 4.09 3.72
C VAL A 104 0.54 4.19 2.28
N GLU A 105 1.41 4.12 1.28
CA GLU A 105 0.99 4.10 -0.14
C GLU A 105 0.14 2.87 -0.47
N VAL A 106 0.50 1.71 0.09
CA VAL A 106 -0.33 0.49 -0.03
C VAL A 106 -1.69 0.72 0.62
N SER A 107 -1.74 1.28 1.83
CA SER A 107 -2.98 1.57 2.55
C SER A 107 -3.87 2.59 1.81
N LEU A 108 -3.28 3.62 1.20
CA LEU A 108 -4.01 4.61 0.40
C LEU A 108 -4.67 3.98 -0.82
N THR A 109 -3.95 3.11 -1.52
CA THR A 109 -4.50 2.38 -2.67
C THR A 109 -5.70 1.54 -2.23
N MET A 110 -5.53 0.75 -1.17
CA MET A 110 -6.61 -0.08 -0.61
C MET A 110 -7.81 0.75 -0.15
N THR A 111 -7.57 1.89 0.49
CA THR A 111 -8.61 2.79 1.02
C THR A 111 -9.38 3.45 -0.12
N ARG A 112 -8.68 3.95 -1.15
CA ARG A 112 -9.30 4.50 -2.36
C ARG A 112 -10.17 3.47 -3.04
N GLU A 113 -9.66 2.27 -3.30
CA GLU A 113 -10.45 1.20 -3.93
C GLU A 113 -11.74 0.88 -3.17
N ARG A 114 -11.66 0.83 -1.82
CA ARG A 114 -12.85 0.61 -1.00
C ARG A 114 -13.83 1.78 -1.09
N MET A 115 -13.36 3.02 -0.96
CA MET A 115 -14.24 4.19 -1.00
C MET A 115 -14.84 4.44 -2.39
N ARG A 116 -14.12 4.13 -3.48
CA ARG A 116 -14.67 4.16 -4.85
C ARG A 116 -15.87 3.22 -4.99
N LYS A 117 -15.83 2.05 -4.35
CA LYS A 117 -16.97 1.11 -4.33
C LYS A 117 -18.19 1.66 -3.58
N GLU A 118 -17.99 2.54 -2.60
CA GLU A 118 -19.08 3.17 -1.84
C GLU A 118 -19.78 4.28 -2.66
N VAL A 119 -19.09 4.87 -3.63
CA VAL A 119 -19.62 5.95 -4.49
C VAL A 119 -19.99 5.50 -5.90
N THR A 120 -19.90 4.20 -6.21
CA THR A 120 -20.09 3.66 -7.58
C THR A 120 -21.42 4.11 -8.20
N ALA A 121 -22.54 4.03 -7.50
CA ALA A 121 -23.84 4.43 -8.05
C ALA A 121 -23.90 5.93 -8.42
N LYS A 122 -23.24 6.80 -7.64
CA LYS A 122 -23.18 8.24 -7.95
C LYS A 122 -22.21 8.52 -9.10
N ALA A 123 -21.09 7.81 -9.14
CA ALA A 123 -20.11 7.89 -10.22
C ALA A 123 -20.71 7.41 -11.55
N GLU A 124 -21.48 6.32 -11.54
CA GLU A 124 -22.20 5.79 -12.72
C GLU A 124 -23.17 6.82 -13.28
N ALA A 125 -23.98 7.46 -12.43
CA ALA A 125 -24.91 8.50 -12.86
C ALA A 125 -24.16 9.69 -13.48
N ALA A 126 -23.07 10.15 -12.86
CA ALA A 126 -22.25 11.25 -13.40
C ALA A 126 -21.55 10.89 -14.73
N ALA A 127 -21.02 9.67 -14.83
CA ALA A 127 -20.42 9.15 -16.05
C ALA A 127 -21.46 9.04 -17.18
N GLU A 128 -22.65 8.54 -16.88
CA GLU A 128 -23.78 8.46 -17.81
C GLU A 128 -24.15 9.84 -18.35
N GLU A 129 -24.22 10.87 -17.50
CA GLU A 129 -24.49 12.24 -17.95
C GLU A 129 -23.39 12.76 -18.90
N ARG A 130 -22.11 12.52 -18.59
CA ARG A 130 -21.00 12.93 -19.50
C ARG A 130 -21.06 12.26 -20.87
N VAL A 131 -21.45 10.98 -20.90
CA VAL A 131 -21.66 10.25 -22.16
C VAL A 131 -22.86 10.84 -22.92
N LEU A 132 -23.95 11.15 -22.22
CA LEU A 132 -25.12 11.78 -22.84
C LEU A 132 -24.78 13.16 -23.41
N ASP A 133 -24.02 13.97 -22.68
CA ASP A 133 -23.58 15.29 -23.15
C ASP A 133 -22.74 15.18 -24.44
N ALA A 134 -21.88 14.17 -24.54
CA ALA A 134 -21.10 13.91 -25.76
C ALA A 134 -21.97 13.40 -26.92
N LEU A 135 -23.06 12.67 -26.65
CA LEU A 135 -23.93 12.08 -27.67
C LEU A 135 -24.98 13.05 -28.23
N VAL A 136 -25.60 13.85 -27.36
CA VAL A 136 -26.73 14.72 -27.75
C VAL A 136 -26.43 16.22 -27.59
N GLY A 137 -25.32 16.57 -26.94
CA GLY A 137 -24.93 17.94 -26.62
C GLY A 137 -25.55 18.43 -25.31
N GLU A 138 -24.84 19.31 -24.60
CA GLU A 138 -25.24 19.85 -23.29
C GLU A 138 -26.61 20.56 -23.29
N LYS A 139 -27.02 21.11 -24.44
CA LYS A 139 -28.28 21.86 -24.63
C LYS A 139 -29.44 21.00 -25.12
N ALA A 140 -29.28 19.67 -25.19
CA ALA A 140 -30.36 18.78 -25.60
C ALA A 140 -31.56 18.88 -24.64
N GLY A 141 -32.76 18.93 -25.21
CA GLY A 141 -34.00 18.95 -24.45
C GLY A 141 -34.19 17.69 -23.58
N PRO A 142 -35.00 17.78 -22.51
CA PRO A 142 -35.15 16.70 -21.52
C PRO A 142 -35.69 15.40 -22.14
N GLU A 143 -36.59 15.48 -23.11
CA GLU A 143 -37.16 14.32 -23.80
C GLU A 143 -36.10 13.56 -24.62
N THR A 144 -35.27 14.28 -25.39
CA THR A 144 -34.17 13.68 -26.17
C THR A 144 -33.16 13.01 -25.24
N ARG A 145 -32.76 13.68 -24.16
CA ARG A 145 -31.87 13.10 -23.15
C ARG A 145 -32.44 11.82 -22.53
N GLN A 146 -33.72 11.82 -22.17
CA GLN A 146 -34.36 10.65 -21.57
C GLN A 146 -34.41 9.46 -22.56
N LYS A 147 -34.68 9.72 -23.83
CA LYS A 147 -34.66 8.68 -24.88
C LYS A 147 -33.27 8.08 -25.05
N PHE A 148 -32.24 8.92 -25.18
CA PHE A 148 -30.84 8.45 -25.30
C PHE A 148 -30.34 7.74 -24.05
N ARG A 149 -30.76 8.19 -22.86
CA ARG A 149 -30.47 7.50 -21.60
C ARG A 149 -31.02 6.08 -21.59
N LYS A 150 -32.24 5.89 -22.07
CA LYS A 150 -32.83 4.57 -22.20
C LYS A 150 -32.03 3.69 -23.16
N MET A 151 -31.73 4.19 -24.37
CA MET A 151 -30.93 3.48 -25.37
C MET A 151 -29.51 3.13 -24.87
N LEU A 152 -28.91 4.02 -24.09
CA LEU A 152 -27.59 3.83 -23.47
C LEU A 152 -27.61 2.67 -22.47
N ARG A 153 -28.63 2.61 -21.59
CA ARG A 153 -28.82 1.52 -20.62
C ARG A 153 -29.22 0.20 -21.27
N GLU A 154 -29.90 0.26 -22.40
CA GLU A 154 -30.25 -0.92 -23.22
C GLU A 154 -29.04 -1.43 -24.06
N GLY A 155 -27.91 -0.72 -24.03
CA GLY A 155 -26.68 -1.13 -24.72
C GLY A 155 -26.66 -0.85 -26.22
N GLU A 156 -27.69 -0.17 -26.76
CA GLU A 156 -27.84 0.09 -28.19
C GLU A 156 -26.78 1.05 -28.75
N LEU A 157 -26.13 1.82 -27.87
CA LEU A 157 -25.18 2.87 -28.22
C LEU A 157 -23.72 2.46 -28.00
N ALA A 158 -23.44 1.22 -27.58
CA ALA A 158 -22.12 0.78 -27.15
C ALA A 158 -20.99 1.05 -28.17
N ASN A 159 -21.28 0.85 -29.46
CA ASN A 159 -20.30 1.01 -30.55
C ASN A 159 -20.23 2.43 -31.13
N LYS A 160 -21.03 3.39 -30.64
CA LYS A 160 -20.93 4.76 -31.12
C LYS A 160 -19.63 5.40 -30.64
N GLU A 161 -18.96 6.10 -31.54
CA GLU A 161 -17.81 6.93 -31.19
C GLU A 161 -18.28 8.23 -30.57
N ILE A 162 -17.65 8.59 -29.45
CA ILE A 162 -17.83 9.87 -28.77
C ILE A 162 -16.47 10.52 -28.54
N GLU A 163 -16.49 11.85 -28.46
CA GLU A 163 -15.31 12.64 -28.13
C GLU A 163 -15.47 13.15 -26.70
N LEU A 164 -14.53 12.77 -25.82
CA LEU A 164 -14.57 13.12 -24.41
C LEU A 164 -13.26 13.77 -23.98
N GLU A 165 -13.37 14.80 -23.15
CA GLU A 165 -12.22 15.37 -22.45
C GLU A 165 -11.89 14.50 -21.23
N VAL A 166 -10.89 13.64 -21.35
CA VAL A 166 -10.43 12.78 -20.26
C VAL A 166 -9.16 13.34 -19.64
N ALA A 167 -8.90 13.01 -18.38
CA ALA A 167 -7.69 13.42 -17.68
C ALA A 167 -6.45 12.93 -18.46
N ASP A 168 -5.53 13.84 -18.73
CA ASP A 168 -4.27 13.53 -19.39
C ASP A 168 -3.34 12.89 -18.36
N THR A 169 -3.41 11.56 -18.25
CA THR A 169 -2.45 10.75 -17.47
C THR A 169 -1.13 10.55 -18.22
N GLY A 170 -0.91 11.28 -19.32
CA GLY A 170 0.33 11.30 -20.07
C GLY A 170 1.47 11.90 -19.27
N GLY A 171 2.09 11.08 -18.40
CA GLY A 171 3.51 11.20 -18.05
C GLY A 171 4.36 10.90 -19.28
N GLY A 172 4.22 11.69 -20.34
CA GLY A 172 5.10 11.65 -21.48
C GLY A 172 6.45 12.22 -21.04
N GLN A 173 7.49 11.40 -21.12
CA GLN A 173 8.87 11.89 -21.17
C GLN A 173 8.93 12.99 -22.24
N LEU A 174 8.96 14.24 -21.80
CA LEU A 174 9.26 15.35 -22.68
C LEU A 174 10.71 15.16 -23.18
N PRO A 175 10.98 15.35 -24.47
CA PRO A 175 12.34 15.26 -24.99
C PRO A 175 13.22 16.25 -24.23
N THR A 176 14.33 15.74 -23.69
CA THR A 176 15.38 16.53 -23.07
C THR A 176 15.88 17.56 -24.08
N PHE A 177 15.79 18.84 -23.74
CA PHE A 177 16.34 19.92 -24.55
C PHE A 177 17.81 20.09 -24.20
N ASP A 178 18.71 19.80 -25.14
CA ASP A 178 20.14 20.10 -24.97
C ASP A 178 20.35 21.62 -25.11
N ILE A 179 20.96 22.23 -24.09
CA ILE A 179 21.35 23.66 -24.14
C ILE A 179 22.62 23.78 -25.00
N PRO A 180 22.60 24.57 -26.10
CA PRO A 180 23.78 24.80 -26.91
C PRO A 180 24.89 25.46 -26.08
N GLY A 181 26.05 24.80 -25.97
CA GLY A 181 27.26 25.36 -25.37
C GLY A 181 27.64 24.85 -23.97
N MET A 182 26.87 23.94 -23.36
CA MET A 182 27.19 23.35 -22.04
C MET A 182 27.04 21.82 -22.07
N PRO A 183 28.12 21.05 -22.34
CA PRO A 183 28.08 19.59 -22.24
C PRO A 183 27.88 19.17 -20.77
N GLY A 184 26.78 18.45 -20.49
CA GLY A 184 26.53 17.84 -19.18
C GLY A 184 25.64 18.63 -18.20
N ALA A 185 25.14 19.82 -18.58
CA ALA A 185 24.18 20.56 -17.77
C ALA A 185 22.73 20.13 -18.07
N GLN A 186 22.30 18.98 -17.53
CA GLN A 186 20.88 18.57 -17.54
C GLN A 186 20.10 19.37 -16.48
N MET A 187 19.46 20.46 -16.88
CA MET A 187 18.47 21.14 -16.02
C MET A 187 17.13 20.41 -16.13
N GLY A 188 16.83 19.58 -15.13
CA GLY A 188 15.52 18.93 -15.00
C GLY A 188 14.42 19.93 -14.68
N MET A 189 13.69 20.41 -15.70
CA MET A 189 12.45 21.19 -15.54
C MET A 189 11.26 20.33 -15.02
N ILE A 190 11.52 19.30 -14.22
CA ILE A 190 10.58 18.20 -14.00
C ILE A 190 9.49 18.49 -12.96
N ASN A 191 9.62 19.50 -12.07
CA ASN A 191 8.66 19.62 -10.95
C ASN A 191 7.68 20.80 -10.99
N ILE A 192 7.83 21.79 -11.88
CA ILE A 192 6.94 22.98 -11.85
C ILE A 192 5.64 22.73 -12.62
N ASN A 193 5.69 22.05 -13.77
CA ASN A 193 4.49 21.78 -14.58
C ASN A 193 3.55 20.75 -13.93
N GLU A 194 4.08 19.78 -13.20
CA GLU A 194 3.28 18.75 -12.52
C GLU A 194 2.60 19.31 -11.26
N MET A 195 3.27 20.22 -10.53
CA MET A 195 2.65 20.99 -9.44
C MET A 195 1.61 21.98 -9.95
N LEU A 196 1.90 22.70 -11.05
CA LEU A 196 0.98 23.69 -11.62
C LEU A 196 -0.27 23.02 -12.24
N GLY A 197 -0.11 21.85 -12.85
CA GLY A 197 -1.22 21.05 -13.39
C GLY A 197 -2.17 20.55 -12.30
N LYS A 198 -1.65 20.13 -11.13
CA LYS A 198 -2.49 19.73 -9.99
C LYS A 198 -3.24 20.90 -9.35
N ALA A 199 -2.68 22.11 -9.37
CA ALA A 199 -3.32 23.30 -8.82
C ALA A 199 -4.46 23.87 -9.69
N PHE A 200 -4.45 23.59 -11.00
CA PHE A 200 -5.44 24.08 -11.97
C PHE A 200 -6.40 23.01 -12.52
N GLY A 201 -6.58 21.88 -11.81
CA GLY A 201 -7.61 20.88 -12.15
C GLY A 201 -7.16 19.75 -13.08
N GLY A 202 -5.86 19.57 -13.28
CA GLY A 202 -5.30 18.57 -14.19
C GLY A 202 -5.42 19.00 -15.65
N ARG A 203 -4.48 18.57 -16.49
CA ARG A 203 -4.65 18.72 -17.95
C ARG A 203 -5.69 17.70 -18.40
N THR A 204 -6.68 18.12 -19.16
CA THR A 204 -7.59 17.22 -19.90
C THR A 204 -7.18 17.18 -21.37
N LYS A 205 -7.45 16.07 -22.04
CA LYS A 205 -7.23 15.90 -23.47
C LYS A 205 -8.45 15.27 -24.10
N ALA A 206 -8.91 15.87 -25.20
CA ALA A 206 -9.94 15.27 -26.03
C ALA A 206 -9.43 13.93 -26.61
N ARG A 207 -10.14 12.85 -26.32
CA ARG A 207 -9.94 11.53 -26.92
C ARG A 207 -11.25 11.07 -27.57
N ARG A 208 -11.11 10.50 -28.77
CA ARG A 208 -12.17 9.75 -29.43
C ARG A 208 -12.08 8.29 -29.02
N LEU A 209 -13.21 7.74 -28.59
CA LEU A 209 -13.34 6.38 -28.08
C LEU A 209 -14.81 5.95 -28.15
N THR A 210 -15.06 4.65 -28.06
CA THR A 210 -16.43 4.14 -28.09
C THR A 210 -17.14 4.37 -26.76
N VAL A 211 -18.48 4.43 -26.77
CA VAL A 211 -19.28 4.54 -25.54
C VAL A 211 -18.91 3.45 -24.54
N SER A 212 -18.71 2.20 -24.98
CA SER A 212 -18.31 1.10 -24.08
C SER A 212 -16.95 1.32 -23.43
N GLU A 213 -15.94 1.74 -24.18
CA GLU A 213 -14.60 2.06 -23.66
C GLU A 213 -14.60 3.27 -22.72
N SER A 214 -15.54 4.21 -22.92
CA SER A 214 -15.63 5.42 -22.10
C SER A 214 -15.95 5.14 -20.64
N TYR A 215 -16.76 4.11 -20.39
CA TYR A 215 -17.31 3.86 -19.06
C TYR A 215 -16.23 3.56 -18.04
N GLU A 216 -15.22 2.75 -18.36
CA GLU A 216 -14.16 2.42 -17.41
C GLU A 216 -13.35 3.67 -17.00
N ILE A 217 -13.05 4.54 -17.96
CA ILE A 217 -12.28 5.78 -17.74
C ILE A 217 -13.12 6.77 -16.92
N LEU A 218 -14.36 7.03 -17.37
CA LEU A 218 -15.26 7.97 -16.70
C LEU A 218 -15.61 7.50 -15.29
N MET A 219 -15.82 6.20 -15.08
CA MET A 219 -16.07 5.65 -13.76
C MET A 219 -14.92 5.91 -12.79
N ALA A 220 -13.67 5.75 -13.24
CA ALA A 220 -12.51 6.05 -12.42
C ALA A 220 -12.43 7.56 -12.08
N GLU A 221 -12.60 8.42 -13.08
CA GLU A 221 -12.54 9.88 -12.90
C GLU A 221 -13.65 10.41 -11.98
N GLU A 222 -14.90 10.04 -12.25
CA GLU A 222 -16.05 10.50 -11.47
C GLU A 222 -16.02 9.94 -10.05
N SER A 223 -15.56 8.69 -9.87
CA SER A 223 -15.34 8.16 -8.53
C SER A 223 -14.30 8.99 -7.77
N ASP A 224 -13.17 9.34 -8.39
CA ASP A 224 -12.11 10.11 -7.74
C ASP A 224 -12.52 11.53 -7.36
N LYS A 225 -13.33 12.19 -8.19
CA LYS A 225 -13.91 13.51 -7.87
C LYS A 225 -14.82 13.47 -6.66
N LEU A 226 -15.51 12.35 -6.43
CA LEU A 226 -16.41 12.16 -5.29
C LEU A 226 -15.67 11.80 -3.99
N LEU A 227 -14.37 11.51 -4.04
CA LEU A 227 -13.57 11.17 -2.87
C LEU A 227 -12.99 12.42 -2.19
N ASP A 228 -13.27 12.55 -0.90
CA ASP A 228 -12.55 13.47 -0.01
C ASP A 228 -11.14 12.92 0.24
N GLN A 229 -10.13 13.58 -0.34
CA GLN A 229 -8.73 13.15 -0.24
C GLN A 229 -8.18 13.28 1.18
N GLU A 230 -8.65 14.24 2.00
CA GLU A 230 -8.22 14.35 3.40
C GLU A 230 -8.76 13.17 4.21
N LYS A 231 -10.03 12.81 3.98
CA LYS A 231 -10.65 11.63 4.61
C LYS A 231 -9.94 10.34 4.19
N VAL A 232 -9.62 10.18 2.90
CA VAL A 232 -8.86 9.04 2.37
C VAL A 232 -7.51 8.92 3.09
N SER A 233 -6.75 10.02 3.19
CA SER A 233 -5.44 10.02 3.86
C SER A 233 -5.55 9.70 5.34
N ARG A 234 -6.49 10.31 6.05
CA ARG A 234 -6.72 10.05 7.49
C ARG A 234 -7.09 8.60 7.76
N GLU A 235 -7.98 8.02 6.96
CA GLU A 235 -8.40 6.62 7.13
C GLU A 235 -7.29 5.64 6.73
N ALA A 236 -6.51 5.95 5.70
CA ALA A 236 -5.35 5.15 5.30
C ALA A 236 -4.27 5.13 6.39
N ILE A 237 -3.96 6.28 7.01
CA ILE A 237 -3.03 6.38 8.15
C ILE A 237 -3.54 5.55 9.32
N SER A 238 -4.79 5.77 9.74
CA SER A 238 -5.40 5.01 10.85
C SER A 238 -5.38 3.50 10.59
N THR A 239 -5.55 3.09 9.32
CA THR A 239 -5.47 1.69 8.91
C THR A 239 -4.04 1.15 9.00
N VAL A 240 -3.00 1.92 8.66
CA VAL A 240 -1.61 1.51 8.87
C VAL A 240 -1.31 1.35 10.36
N GLU A 241 -1.64 2.35 11.17
CA GLU A 241 -1.35 2.33 12.61
C GLU A 241 -2.00 1.12 13.29
N ASN A 242 -3.28 0.86 13.00
CA ASN A 242 -4.01 -0.20 13.67
C ASN A 242 -3.86 -1.57 13.03
N ASN A 243 -3.73 -1.62 11.71
CA ASN A 243 -3.87 -2.85 10.92
C ASN A 243 -2.64 -3.17 10.07
N GLY A 244 -1.64 -2.30 9.97
CA GLY A 244 -0.45 -2.52 9.15
C GLY A 244 0.32 -3.79 9.51
N ILE A 245 0.88 -4.45 8.50
CA ILE A 245 1.75 -5.61 8.63
C ILE A 245 3.02 -5.38 7.80
N VAL A 246 4.17 -5.47 8.45
CA VAL A 246 5.49 -5.38 7.81
C VAL A 246 6.15 -6.74 7.85
N PHE A 247 6.58 -7.24 6.69
CA PHE A 247 7.38 -8.46 6.59
C PHE A 247 8.83 -8.12 6.27
N ILE A 248 9.74 -8.41 7.20
CA ILE A 248 11.19 -8.20 7.06
C ILE A 248 11.83 -9.54 6.74
N ASP A 249 12.21 -9.74 5.48
CA ASP A 249 12.87 -10.96 5.02
C ASP A 249 14.39 -10.88 5.21
N GLU A 250 15.03 -12.04 5.32
CA GLU A 250 16.49 -12.19 5.45
C GLU A 250 17.10 -11.42 6.64
N ILE A 251 16.41 -11.37 7.77
CA ILE A 251 16.92 -10.70 8.98
C ILE A 251 18.19 -11.36 9.52
N ASP A 252 18.42 -12.65 9.21
CA ASP A 252 19.63 -13.39 9.55
C ASP A 252 20.87 -12.91 8.76
N LYS A 253 20.71 -12.03 7.76
CA LYS A 253 21.83 -11.46 7.00
C LYS A 253 22.39 -10.19 7.62
N ILE A 254 21.64 -9.57 8.54
CA ILE A 254 22.06 -8.36 9.26
C ILE A 254 22.54 -8.65 10.68
N THR A 255 22.69 -9.92 11.07
CA THR A 255 23.36 -10.30 12.32
C THR A 255 24.88 -10.15 12.19
N ALA A 256 25.55 -9.82 13.29
CA ALA A 256 27.01 -9.85 13.36
C ALA A 256 27.50 -11.28 13.13
N ARG A 257 28.61 -11.46 12.40
CA ARG A 257 29.24 -12.78 12.28
C ARG A 257 30.29 -12.90 13.37
N ALA A 258 30.21 -13.95 14.18
CA ALA A 258 31.09 -14.19 15.33
C ALA A 258 32.62 -14.19 15.03
N GLU A 259 33.05 -14.18 13.77
CA GLU A 259 34.46 -14.36 13.38
C GLU A 259 35.09 -13.18 12.58
N ARG A 260 34.38 -12.08 12.24
CA ARG A 260 34.94 -11.02 11.37
C ARG A 260 34.65 -9.58 11.82
N GLN A 261 35.55 -9.05 12.66
CA GLN A 261 35.53 -7.72 13.27
C GLN A 261 35.58 -6.48 12.33
N GLY A 262 35.52 -6.64 11.00
CA GLY A 262 35.84 -5.56 10.04
C GLY A 262 34.66 -5.00 9.22
N GLY A 263 33.47 -5.59 9.28
CA GLY A 263 32.29 -5.17 8.50
C GLY A 263 30.95 -5.27 9.22
N ASP A 264 30.97 -5.51 10.53
CA ASP A 264 29.76 -5.78 11.33
C ASP A 264 29.03 -4.49 11.77
N VAL A 265 29.71 -3.33 11.82
CA VAL A 265 29.13 -2.04 12.25
C VAL A 265 27.93 -1.66 11.38
N SER A 266 28.04 -1.90 10.07
CA SER A 266 26.99 -1.70 9.07
C SER A 266 25.71 -2.50 9.36
N ARG A 267 25.87 -3.76 9.72
CA ARG A 267 24.77 -4.73 9.85
C ARG A 267 24.05 -4.57 11.17
N GLU A 268 24.81 -4.35 12.24
CA GLU A 268 24.24 -3.96 13.53
C GLU A 268 23.56 -2.59 13.45
N GLY A 269 24.11 -1.65 12.66
CA GLY A 269 23.50 -0.36 12.37
C GLY A 269 22.06 -0.51 11.85
N VAL A 270 21.85 -1.38 10.87
CA VAL A 270 20.50 -1.67 10.36
C VAL A 270 19.55 -2.22 11.43
N GLN A 271 20.04 -3.09 12.32
CA GLN A 271 19.22 -3.58 13.43
C GLN A 271 18.82 -2.43 14.38
N ARG A 272 19.76 -1.52 14.68
CA ARG A 272 19.51 -0.34 15.52
C ARG A 272 18.52 0.63 14.88
N ASP A 273 18.62 0.81 13.56
CA ASP A 273 17.70 1.67 12.82
C ASP A 273 16.29 1.06 12.76
N LEU A 274 16.17 -0.26 12.64
CA LEU A 274 14.87 -0.96 12.66
C LEU A 274 14.19 -0.95 14.04
N LEU A 275 14.95 -0.85 15.13
CA LEU A 275 14.41 -0.91 16.49
C LEU A 275 13.31 0.14 16.74
N PRO A 276 13.53 1.45 16.52
CA PRO A 276 12.48 2.46 16.71
C PRO A 276 11.16 2.15 16.01
N LEU A 277 11.21 1.58 14.80
CA LEU A 277 10.00 1.20 14.07
C LEU A 277 9.22 0.09 14.78
N ILE A 278 9.92 -0.89 15.36
CA ILE A 278 9.34 -2.06 16.04
C ILE A 278 8.90 -1.70 17.47
N GLU A 279 9.61 -0.80 18.14
CA GLU A 279 9.28 -0.34 19.49
C GLU A 279 8.11 0.63 19.53
N GLY A 280 7.92 1.40 18.47
CA GLY A 280 6.94 2.47 18.39
C GLY A 280 7.64 3.81 18.18
N THR A 281 7.48 4.39 17.01
CA THR A 281 7.94 5.73 16.68
C THR A 281 6.93 6.43 15.79
N THR A 282 7.11 7.73 15.60
CA THR A 282 6.31 8.52 14.65
C THR A 282 7.12 8.77 13.39
N VAL A 283 6.68 8.19 12.27
CA VAL A 283 7.29 8.40 10.95
C VAL A 283 6.55 9.49 10.20
N SER A 284 7.29 10.47 9.69
CA SER A 284 6.71 11.52 8.84
C SER A 284 6.56 11.02 7.40
N THR A 285 5.36 11.22 6.84
CA THR A 285 5.05 10.91 5.44
C THR A 285 4.44 12.13 4.76
N LYS A 286 4.41 12.14 3.42
CA LYS A 286 3.76 13.22 2.65
C LYS A 286 2.24 13.34 2.87
N HIS A 287 1.62 12.35 3.52
CA HIS A 287 0.18 12.30 3.81
C HIS A 287 -0.15 12.60 5.27
N GLY A 288 0.87 12.77 6.12
CA GLY A 288 0.74 12.93 7.56
C GLY A 288 1.73 12.05 8.34
N SER A 289 1.74 12.22 9.65
CA SER A 289 2.55 11.40 10.56
C SER A 289 1.86 10.08 10.86
N VAL A 290 2.64 9.01 11.00
CA VAL A 290 2.15 7.65 11.29
C VAL A 290 2.87 7.08 12.48
N LYS A 291 2.10 6.61 13.47
CA LYS A 291 2.62 5.90 14.64
C LYS A 291 2.78 4.40 14.37
N THR A 292 3.93 3.83 14.72
CA THR A 292 4.24 2.41 14.42
C THR A 292 3.92 1.44 15.56
N ASP A 293 3.50 1.95 16.72
CA ASP A 293 3.30 1.23 18.00
C ASP A 293 2.49 -0.07 17.85
N PHE A 294 1.51 -0.06 16.94
CA PHE A 294 0.57 -1.16 16.74
C PHE A 294 0.70 -1.89 15.39
N VAL A 295 1.73 -1.54 14.60
CA VAL A 295 2.10 -2.25 13.38
C VAL A 295 2.65 -3.62 13.74
N LEU A 296 2.19 -4.67 13.05
CA LEU A 296 2.68 -6.03 13.29
C LEU A 296 3.92 -6.26 12.43
N PHE A 297 5.04 -6.57 13.08
CA PHE A 297 6.26 -6.97 12.39
C PHE A 297 6.39 -8.50 12.36
N ILE A 298 6.68 -9.02 11.17
CA ILE A 298 7.01 -10.43 10.94
C ILE A 298 8.39 -10.47 10.30
N ALA A 299 9.39 -10.82 11.10
CA ALA A 299 10.74 -11.05 10.63
C ALA A 299 10.90 -12.51 10.16
N SER A 300 11.78 -12.74 9.20
CA SER A 300 12.02 -14.05 8.61
C SER A 300 13.50 -14.24 8.32
N GLY A 301 14.02 -15.44 8.56
CA GLY A 301 15.41 -15.79 8.26
C GLY A 301 15.62 -17.28 8.11
N ALA A 302 16.68 -17.64 7.38
CA ALA A 302 17.10 -19.04 7.26
C ALA A 302 17.93 -19.50 8.46
N PHE A 303 18.74 -18.59 9.03
CA PHE A 303 19.59 -18.86 10.19
C PHE A 303 20.54 -20.05 9.97
N HIS A 304 21.05 -20.21 8.74
CA HIS A 304 22.05 -21.23 8.42
C HIS A 304 23.47 -20.84 8.89
N GLN A 305 23.79 -19.54 8.86
CA GLN A 305 25.12 -19.00 9.19
C GLN A 305 25.12 -18.13 10.45
N ALA A 306 23.96 -17.97 11.07
CA ALA A 306 23.73 -17.17 12.26
C ALA A 306 22.62 -17.82 13.08
N LYS A 307 22.57 -17.53 14.37
CA LYS A 307 21.52 -17.95 15.28
C LYS A 307 20.61 -16.78 15.61
N PRO A 308 19.34 -17.01 15.99
CA PRO A 308 18.47 -15.94 16.51
C PRO A 308 19.08 -15.19 17.70
N ALA A 309 19.96 -15.84 18.46
CA ALA A 309 20.69 -15.24 19.56
C ALA A 309 21.75 -14.21 19.13
N ASP A 310 22.13 -14.19 17.85
CA ASP A 310 23.11 -13.25 17.28
C ASP A 310 22.45 -11.92 16.84
N LEU A 311 21.13 -11.79 16.97
CA LEU A 311 20.43 -10.51 16.88
C LEU A 311 20.70 -9.67 18.13
N LEU A 312 20.59 -8.34 18.01
CA LEU A 312 20.68 -7.45 19.17
C LEU A 312 19.69 -7.87 20.26
N PRO A 313 20.10 -7.89 21.56
CA PRO A 313 19.22 -8.29 22.66
C PRO A 313 17.88 -7.54 22.69
N GLU A 314 17.90 -6.25 22.36
CA GLU A 314 16.73 -5.38 22.26
C GLU A 314 15.75 -5.90 21.20
N LEU A 315 16.27 -6.25 20.02
CA LEU A 315 15.47 -6.72 18.89
C LEU A 315 14.89 -8.11 19.18
N GLN A 316 15.65 -8.95 19.88
CA GLN A 316 15.17 -10.25 20.35
C GLN A 316 13.99 -10.12 21.32
N GLY A 317 14.04 -9.14 22.24
CA GLY A 317 12.96 -8.85 23.18
C GLY A 317 11.67 -8.38 22.49
N ARG A 318 11.81 -7.74 21.31
CA ARG A 318 10.68 -7.29 20.49
C ARG A 318 10.14 -8.34 19.52
N LEU A 319 10.77 -9.51 19.41
CA LEU A 319 10.33 -10.65 18.59
C LEU A 319 10.02 -11.89 19.47
N PRO A 320 8.96 -11.83 20.31
CA PRO A 320 8.68 -12.84 21.33
C PRO A 320 8.14 -14.16 20.78
N ILE A 321 7.51 -14.16 19.60
CA ILE A 321 6.98 -15.37 18.97
C ILE A 321 8.02 -15.89 17.99
N ARG A 322 8.45 -17.15 18.15
CA ARG A 322 9.48 -17.80 17.33
C ARG A 322 8.98 -19.17 16.84
#